data_AF-T0RZH4-F1
#
_entry.id   AF-T0RZH4-F1
#
_cell.length_a   1.000
_cell.length_b   1.000
_cell.length_c   1.000
_cell.angle_alpha   90.00
_cell.angle_beta   90.00
_cell.angle_gamma   90.00
#
_symmetry.space_group_name_H-M   'P 1'
#
loop_
_entity.id
_entity.type
_entity.pdbx_description
1 polymer ?
#
loop_
_entity_poly.entity_id
_entity_poly.type
_entity_poly.pdbx_seq_one_letter_code
_entity_poly.pdbx_strand_id
1 'polypeptide(L)'
;MKERIQLIEELVRAFYEVAINDVFIGYHFRKISKNSTLESKLGDFESHIPNVVDFWAHQLIPGHKRRENAPNILKLHTYLAIRKGELGRWLLLFREKLNQFASKEQNSPEESEFYQSWNKKVDLFEKAFQEHFFKGK
;
A
#
# COMPACT_ATOMS: atom_id res chain seq x y z
N MET A 1 9.15 -6.99 16.94
CA MET A 1 9.56 -6.89 15.50
C MET A 1 8.74 -7.82 14.62
N LYS A 2 8.71 -9.14 14.88
CA LYS A 2 7.88 -10.09 14.11
C LYS A 2 6.39 -9.72 14.10
N GLU A 3 5.85 -9.30 15.24
CA GLU A 3 4.46 -8.86 15.38
C GLU A 3 4.13 -7.63 14.51
N ARG A 4 5.03 -6.65 14.41
CA ARG A 4 4.82 -5.45 13.58
C ARG A 4 4.81 -5.77 12.09
N ILE A 5 5.65 -6.70 11.64
CA ILE A 5 5.66 -7.14 10.24
C ILE A 5 4.36 -7.88 9.92
N GLN A 6 3.89 -8.73 10.85
CA GLN A 6 2.61 -9.43 10.69
C GLN A 6 1.43 -8.45 10.60
N LEU A 7 1.37 -7.44 11.48
CA LEU A 7 0.35 -6.39 11.40
C LEU A 7 0.38 -5.64 10.05
N ILE A 8 1.59 -5.38 9.53
CA ILE A 8 1.74 -4.76 8.21
C ILE A 8 1.19 -5.67 7.12
N GLU A 9 1.52 -6.96 7.16
CA GLU A 9 1.05 -7.95 6.19
C GLU A 9 -0.47 -8.10 6.23
N GLU A 10 -1.08 -8.19 7.41
CA GLU A 10 -2.53 -8.29 7.57
C GLU A 10 -3.25 -7.08 6.96
N LEU A 11 -2.77 -5.87 7.22
CA LEU A 11 -3.34 -4.65 6.64
C LEU A 11 -3.16 -4.61 5.12
N VAL A 12 -1.96 -4.94 4.62
CA VAL A 12 -1.68 -4.97 3.17
C VAL A 12 -2.57 -6.00 2.48
N ARG A 13 -2.74 -7.19 3.05
CA ARG A 13 -3.65 -8.22 2.51
C ARG A 13 -5.10 -7.74 2.50
N ALA A 14 -5.58 -7.16 3.59
CA ALA A 14 -6.94 -6.59 3.68
C ALA A 14 -7.18 -5.46 2.66
N PHE A 15 -6.14 -4.69 2.33
CA PHE A 15 -6.19 -3.71 1.24
C PHE A 15 -6.26 -4.39 -0.15
N TYR A 16 -5.43 -5.41 -0.40
CA TYR A 16 -5.44 -6.12 -1.68
C TYR A 16 -6.76 -6.84 -1.94
N GLU A 17 -7.42 -7.39 -0.91
CA GLU A 17 -8.73 -8.02 -1.05
C GLU A 17 -9.78 -7.12 -1.70
N VAL A 18 -9.70 -5.80 -1.48
CA VAL A 18 -10.62 -4.82 -2.09
C VAL A 18 -10.03 -4.16 -3.34
N ALA A 19 -8.74 -3.84 -3.34
CA ALA A 19 -8.14 -3.01 -4.38
C ALA A 19 -7.98 -3.74 -5.72
N ILE A 20 -7.72 -5.05 -5.71
CA ILE A 20 -7.40 -5.81 -6.93
C ILE A 20 -8.58 -5.90 -7.90
N ASN A 21 -9.81 -5.80 -7.39
CA ASN A 21 -11.05 -5.84 -8.17
C ASN A 21 -11.81 -4.50 -8.12
N ASP A 22 -11.19 -3.43 -7.61
CA ASP A 22 -11.81 -2.11 -7.60
C ASP A 22 -12.03 -1.60 -9.03
N VAL A 23 -13.22 -1.04 -9.28
CA VAL A 23 -13.65 -0.57 -10.60
C VAL A 23 -12.75 0.52 -11.19
N PHE A 24 -12.11 1.35 -10.35
CA PHE A 24 -11.24 2.43 -10.83
C PHE A 24 -9.77 2.03 -10.90
N ILE A 25 -9.27 1.23 -9.96
CA ILE A 25 -7.82 0.95 -9.86
C ILE A 25 -7.42 -0.50 -10.10
N GLY A 26 -8.35 -1.45 -10.07
CA GLY A 26 -8.08 -2.89 -10.20
C GLY A 26 -7.36 -3.26 -11.50
N TYR A 27 -7.59 -2.50 -12.58
CA TYR A 27 -6.89 -2.73 -13.85
C TYR A 27 -5.38 -2.48 -13.78
N HIS A 28 -4.89 -1.64 -12.86
CA HIS A 28 -3.45 -1.49 -12.62
C HIS A 28 -2.87 -2.73 -11.94
N PHE A 29 -3.61 -3.34 -11.02
CA PHE A 29 -3.19 -4.57 -10.35
C PHE A 29 -3.12 -5.76 -11.30
N ARG A 30 -4.00 -5.84 -12.31
CA ARG A 30 -3.95 -6.87 -13.37
C ARG A 30 -2.64 -6.86 -14.16
N LYS A 31 -1.97 -5.71 -14.28
CA LYS A 31 -0.65 -5.61 -14.92
C LYS A 31 0.45 -6.33 -14.13
N ILE A 32 0.20 -6.61 -12.84
CA ILE A 32 1.13 -7.33 -11.94
C ILE A 32 0.84 -8.83 -11.97
N SER A 33 -0.43 -9.24 -11.87
CA SER A 33 -0.83 -10.65 -11.76
C SER A 33 -0.56 -11.47 -13.03
N LYS A 34 -0.27 -10.83 -14.17
CA LYS A 34 -0.08 -11.46 -15.50
C LYS A 34 -1.24 -12.36 -15.92
N ASN A 35 -2.39 -12.26 -15.24
CA ASN A 35 -3.59 -13.04 -15.51
C ASN A 35 -4.45 -12.28 -16.53
N SER A 36 -5.02 -13.00 -17.50
CA SER A 36 -5.90 -12.47 -18.54
C SER A 36 -7.37 -12.39 -18.11
N THR A 37 -7.72 -12.87 -16.90
CA THR A 37 -9.09 -12.81 -16.39
C THR A 37 -9.48 -11.42 -15.93
N LEU A 38 -10.79 -11.11 -16.03
CA LEU A 38 -11.35 -9.82 -15.63
C LEU A 38 -11.21 -9.57 -14.12
N GLU A 39 -11.37 -10.64 -13.33
CA GLU A 39 -11.20 -10.64 -11.88
C GLU A 39 -9.84 -11.23 -11.51
N SER A 40 -9.19 -10.61 -10.53
CA SER A 40 -7.98 -11.15 -9.90
C SER A 40 -8.31 -11.74 -8.53
N LYS A 41 -7.53 -12.72 -8.11
CA LYS A 41 -7.62 -13.33 -6.78
C LYS A 41 -6.42 -12.89 -5.95
N LEU A 42 -6.57 -12.86 -4.63
CA LEU A 42 -5.47 -12.50 -3.73
C LEU A 42 -4.22 -13.37 -3.97
N GLY A 43 -4.43 -14.66 -4.24
CA GLY A 43 -3.37 -15.61 -4.58
C GLY A 43 -2.49 -15.21 -5.77
N ASP A 44 -3.00 -14.40 -6.69
CA ASP A 44 -2.24 -13.91 -7.85
C ASP A 44 -1.13 -12.92 -7.45
N PHE A 45 -1.16 -12.40 -6.21
CA PHE A 45 -0.25 -11.39 -5.69
C PHE A 45 0.69 -11.91 -4.60
N GLU A 46 0.73 -13.21 -4.32
CA GLU A 46 1.59 -13.77 -3.25
C GLU A 46 3.09 -13.51 -3.47
N SER A 47 3.53 -13.38 -4.72
CA SER A 47 4.91 -12.99 -5.04
C SER A 47 5.17 -11.48 -4.91
N HIS A 48 4.11 -10.67 -4.91
CA HIS A 48 4.17 -9.21 -4.89
C HIS A 48 3.98 -8.63 -3.48
N ILE A 49 3.02 -9.14 -2.72
CA ILE A 49 2.69 -8.70 -1.35
C ILE A 49 3.93 -8.60 -0.45
N PRO A 50 4.86 -9.57 -0.43
CA PRO A 50 6.07 -9.48 0.39
C PRO A 50 6.93 -8.24 0.11
N ASN A 51 6.93 -7.73 -1.13
CA ASN A 51 7.68 -6.51 -1.47
C ASN A 51 7.01 -5.24 -0.95
N VAL A 52 5.67 -5.23 -0.91
CA VAL A 52 4.87 -4.14 -0.34
C VAL A 52 4.99 -4.14 1.18
N VAL A 53 4.98 -5.33 1.81
CA VAL A 53 5.22 -5.50 3.24
C VAL A 53 6.62 -5.03 3.61
N ASP A 54 7.66 -5.45 2.88
CA ASP A 54 9.04 -5.01 3.12
C ASP A 54 9.20 -3.48 2.95
N PHE A 55 8.53 -2.90 1.95
CA PHE A 55 8.49 -1.45 1.78
C PHE A 55 7.92 -0.75 3.01
N TRP A 56 6.75 -1.16 3.50
CA TRP A 56 6.14 -0.54 4.68
C TRP A 56 6.94 -0.80 5.96
N ALA A 57 7.48 -2.01 6.13
CA ALA A 57 8.35 -2.35 7.26
C ALA A 57 9.56 -1.41 7.31
N HIS A 58 10.19 -1.13 6.18
CA HIS A 58 11.29 -0.18 6.09
C HIS A 58 10.89 1.26 6.47
N GLN A 59 9.64 1.66 6.19
CA GLN A 59 9.17 3.01 6.52
C GLN A 59 8.77 3.17 8.00
N LEU A 60 8.31 2.09 8.64
CA LEU A 60 7.59 2.15 9.91
C LEU A 60 8.36 1.52 11.07
N ILE A 61 9.24 0.57 10.82
CA ILE A 61 9.97 -0.16 11.85
C ILE A 61 11.41 0.37 11.92
N PRO A 62 11.81 1.01 13.04
CA PRO A 62 13.18 1.46 13.23
C PRO A 62 14.19 0.32 13.05
N GLY A 63 15.21 0.56 12.24
CA GLY A 63 16.26 -0.42 11.97
C GLY A 63 15.91 -1.51 10.95
N HIS A 64 14.68 -1.58 10.43
CA HIS A 64 14.34 -2.50 9.34
C HIS A 64 15.03 -2.06 8.05
N LYS A 65 15.93 -2.91 7.55
CA LYS A 65 16.61 -2.68 6.26
C LYS A 65 15.76 -3.27 5.15
N ARG A 66 15.41 -2.41 4.18
CA ARG A 66 14.78 -2.85 2.93
C ARG A 66 15.70 -3.84 2.21
N ARG A 67 15.12 -4.77 1.45
CA ARG A 67 15.90 -5.67 0.59
C ARG A 67 16.84 -4.88 -0.32
N GLU A 68 18.04 -5.42 -0.58
CA GLU A 68 19.04 -4.78 -1.42
C GLU A 68 18.50 -4.52 -2.83
N ASN A 69 18.97 -3.43 -3.46
CA ASN A 69 18.55 -2.98 -4.80
C ASN A 69 17.06 -2.65 -4.94
N ALA A 70 16.35 -2.36 -3.83
CA ALA A 70 14.95 -2.01 -3.91
C ALA A 70 14.74 -0.72 -4.72
N PRO A 71 13.95 -0.78 -5.81
CA PRO A 71 13.79 0.35 -6.72
C PRO A 71 13.07 1.55 -6.08
N ASN A 72 13.31 2.73 -6.66
CA ASN A 72 12.60 3.94 -6.29
C ASN A 72 11.10 3.76 -6.58
N ILE A 73 10.27 3.90 -5.54
CA ILE A 73 8.85 3.57 -5.62
C ILE A 73 8.12 4.44 -6.64
N LEU A 74 8.45 5.73 -6.75
CA LEU A 74 7.80 6.63 -7.73
C LEU A 74 8.12 6.20 -9.16
N LYS A 75 9.40 5.90 -9.44
CA LYS A 75 9.85 5.45 -10.77
C LYS A 75 9.20 4.13 -11.19
N LEU A 76 8.95 3.22 -10.24
CA LEU A 76 8.26 1.96 -10.53
C LEU A 76 6.83 2.16 -11.03
N HIS A 77 6.16 3.23 -10.60
CA HIS A 77 4.76 3.46 -10.97
C HIS A 77 4.61 4.29 -12.24
N THR A 78 5.71 4.75 -12.86
CA THR A 78 5.66 5.61 -14.05
C THR A 78 4.93 4.97 -15.24
N TYR A 79 5.14 3.67 -15.48
CA TYR A 79 4.50 2.96 -16.60
C TYR A 79 2.98 2.81 -16.43
N LEU A 80 2.45 3.01 -15.22
CA LEU A 80 1.02 2.87 -14.96
C LEU A 80 0.22 4.05 -15.52
N ALA A 81 0.86 5.21 -15.73
CA ALA A 81 0.20 6.44 -16.13
C ALA A 81 -1.01 6.77 -15.23
N ILE A 82 -0.80 6.65 -13.90
CA ILE A 82 -1.81 6.86 -12.86
C ILE A 82 -2.48 8.23 -13.04
N ARG A 83 -3.80 8.27 -12.96
CA ARG A 83 -4.60 9.51 -12.96
C ARG A 83 -4.83 10.02 -11.53
N LYS A 84 -5.08 11.32 -11.37
CA LYS A 84 -5.30 11.93 -10.04
C LYS A 84 -6.44 11.25 -9.27
N GLY A 85 -7.53 10.90 -9.95
CA GLY A 85 -8.66 10.18 -9.35
C GLY A 85 -8.30 8.76 -8.91
N GLU A 86 -7.40 8.08 -9.61
CA GLU A 86 -6.94 6.73 -9.26
C GLU A 86 -6.03 6.76 -8.02
N LEU A 87 -5.15 7.76 -7.91
CA LEU A 87 -4.40 8.00 -6.67
C LEU A 87 -5.36 8.25 -5.51
N GLY A 88 -6.36 9.11 -5.71
CA GLY A 88 -7.40 9.39 -4.71
C GLY A 88 -8.15 8.13 -4.28
N ARG A 89 -8.53 7.26 -5.22
CA ARG A 89 -9.20 5.98 -4.92
C ARG A 89 -8.29 5.03 -4.15
N TRP A 90 -7.02 4.91 -4.53
CA TRP A 90 -6.05 4.11 -3.80
C TRP A 90 -5.91 4.58 -2.35
N LEU A 91 -5.76 5.90 -2.14
CA LEU A 91 -5.63 6.50 -0.81
C LEU A 91 -6.87 6.29 0.04
N LEU A 92 -8.06 6.43 -0.55
CA LEU A 92 -9.33 6.19 0.13
C LEU A 92 -9.42 4.75 0.64
N LEU A 93 -9.23 3.76 -0.24
CA LEU A 93 -9.31 2.35 0.13
C LEU A 93 -8.25 1.96 1.17
N PHE A 94 -7.03 2.48 1.03
CA PHE A 94 -5.95 2.18 1.97
C PHE A 94 -6.23 2.78 3.35
N ARG A 95 -6.66 4.05 3.42
CA ARG A 95 -7.03 4.72 4.68
C ARG A 95 -8.24 4.07 5.34
N GLU A 96 -9.22 3.60 4.57
CA GLU A 96 -10.35 2.84 5.13
C GLU A 96 -9.88 1.59 5.88
N LYS A 97 -8.97 0.80 5.29
CA LYS A 97 -8.40 -0.38 5.97
C LYS A 97 -7.54 0.00 7.16
N LEU A 98 -6.71 1.02 7.04
CA LEU A 98 -5.90 1.52 8.14
C LEU A 98 -6.77 1.98 9.32
N ASN A 99 -7.86 2.70 9.06
CA ASN A 99 -8.80 3.14 10.08
C ASN A 99 -9.55 1.97 10.73
N GLN A 100 -9.98 0.97 9.94
CA GLN A 100 -10.61 -0.25 10.49
C GLN A 100 -9.69 -0.97 11.47
N PHE A 101 -8.38 -1.04 11.17
CA PHE A 101 -7.40 -1.62 12.07
C PHE A 101 -7.14 -0.73 13.29
N ALA A 102 -7.02 0.60 13.10
CA ALA A 102 -6.76 1.56 14.16
C ALA A 102 -7.91 1.71 15.16
N SER A 103 -9.16 1.50 14.73
CA SER A 103 -10.36 1.63 15.56
C SER A 103 -10.76 0.35 16.31
N LYS A 104 -9.95 -0.71 16.25
CA LYS A 104 -10.21 -1.92 17.07
C LYS A 104 -10.10 -1.56 18.55
N GLU A 105 -11.15 -1.88 19.31
CA GLU A 105 -11.27 -1.53 20.75
C GLU A 105 -10.14 -2.07 21.63
N GLN A 106 -9.41 -3.07 21.14
CA GLN A 106 -8.34 -3.77 21.86
C GLN A 106 -6.93 -3.22 21.56
N ASN A 107 -6.80 -2.17 20.73
CA ASN A 107 -5.50 -1.61 20.42
C ASN A 107 -4.84 -0.98 21.64
N SER A 108 -3.60 -1.36 21.90
CA SER A 108 -2.75 -0.69 22.87
C SER A 108 -2.42 0.75 22.44
N PRO A 109 -1.98 1.62 23.38
CA PRO A 109 -1.46 2.93 23.02
C PRO A 109 -0.32 2.88 21.98
N GLU A 110 0.58 1.90 22.10
CA GLU A 110 1.69 1.70 21.17
C GLU A 110 1.21 1.35 19.74
N GLU A 111 0.17 0.52 19.63
CA GLU A 111 -0.47 0.22 18.33
C GLU A 111 -1.16 1.45 17.74
N SER A 112 -1.83 2.24 18.58
CA SER A 112 -2.46 3.48 18.16
C SER A 112 -1.44 4.46 17.59
N GLU A 113 -0.29 4.63 18.25
CA GLU A 113 0.83 5.44 17.77
C GLU A 113 1.41 4.88 16.46
N PHE A 114 1.53 3.55 16.35
CA PHE A 114 1.99 2.89 15.13
C PHE A 114 1.08 3.23 13.94
N TYR A 115 -0.25 3.12 14.09
CA TYR A 115 -1.19 3.47 13.02
C TYR A 115 -1.18 4.97 12.68
N GLN A 116 -1.00 5.85 13.68
CA GLN A 116 -0.81 7.28 13.42
C GLN A 116 0.48 7.56 12.62
N SER A 117 1.57 6.86 12.95
CA SER A 117 2.83 6.96 12.20
C SER A 117 2.66 6.50 10.75
N TRP A 118 1.86 5.45 10.54
CA TRP A 118 1.54 4.95 9.21
C TRP A 118 0.72 5.95 8.40
N ASN A 119 -0.33 6.55 8.99
CA ASN A 119 -1.10 7.61 8.33
C ASN A 119 -0.20 8.78 7.89
N LYS A 120 0.73 9.24 8.75
CA LYS A 120 1.69 10.28 8.39
C LYS A 120 2.58 9.87 7.20
N LYS A 121 2.98 8.60 7.12
CA LYS A 121 3.72 8.08 5.96
C LYS A 121 2.87 8.05 4.70
N VAL A 122 1.60 7.65 4.79
CA VAL A 122 0.65 7.71 3.66
C VAL A 122 0.53 9.14 3.14
N ASP A 123 0.41 10.14 4.01
CA ASP A 123 0.35 11.56 3.62
C ASP A 123 1.63 12.03 2.90
N LEU A 124 2.79 11.57 3.37
CA LEU A 124 4.07 11.87 2.72
C LEU A 124 4.13 11.25 1.32
N PHE A 125 3.67 10.01 1.14
CA PHE A 125 3.62 9.38 -0.18
C PHE A 125 2.57 10.00 -1.09
N GLU A 126 1.41 10.40 -0.57
CA GLU A 126 0.42 11.16 -1.33
C GLU A 126 1.05 12.41 -1.94
N LYS A 127 1.73 13.23 -1.12
CA LYS A 127 2.40 14.45 -1.60
C LYS A 127 3.47 14.13 -2.64
N ALA A 128 4.32 13.13 -2.39
CA ALA A 128 5.37 12.73 -3.30
C ALA A 128 4.83 12.25 -4.66
N PHE A 129 3.74 11.46 -4.66
CA PHE A 129 3.06 11.02 -5.89
C PHE A 129 2.41 12.21 -6.61
N GLN A 130 1.76 13.12 -5.88
CA GLN A 130 1.16 14.31 -6.48
C GLN A 130 2.20 15.18 -7.18
N GLU A 131 3.32 15.44 -6.51
CA GLU A 131 4.43 16.21 -7.08
C GLU A 131 5.05 15.52 -8.30
N HIS A 132 5.24 14.20 -8.23
CA HIS A 132 5.89 13.45 -9.30
C HIS A 132 5.02 13.28 -10.55
N PHE A 133 3.71 13.03 -10.39
CA PHE A 133 2.84 12.65 -11.51
C PHE A 133 1.96 13.78 -12.04
N PHE A 134 1.65 14.78 -11.21
CA PHE A 134 0.61 15.79 -11.49
C PHE A 134 1.08 17.24 -11.42
N LYS A 135 2.29 17.53 -10.95
CA LYS A 135 2.80 18.90 -10.92
C LYS A 135 2.94 19.45 -12.35
N GLY A 136 2.30 20.59 -12.61
CA GLY A 136 2.36 21.27 -13.92
C GLY A 136 1.44 20.66 -15.00
N LYS A 137 0.49 19.81 -14.62
CA LYS A 137 -0.57 19.28 -15.48
C LYS A 137 -1.94 19.82 -15.09
#